data_AF-A0A377TFH4-F1
#
_entry.id   AF-A0A377TFH4-F1
#
_cell.length_a   1.000
_cell.length_b   1.000
_cell.length_c   1.000
_cell.angle_alpha   90.00
_cell.angle_beta   90.00
_cell.angle_gamma   90.00
#
_symmetry.space_group_name_H-M   'P 1'
#
loop_
_entity.id
_entity.type
_entity.pdbx_description
1 polymer ?
#
loop_
_entity_poly.entity_id
_entity_poly.type
_entity_poly.pdbx_seq_one_letter_code
_entity_poly.pdbx_strand_id
1 'polypeptide(L)'
;MEHCRKICARYEATDIANMQEMFCLMVCALEAKFHDFLGAIFMELELGDNFRGQYFTPYSVQCLMARMLIPGVRDTIRREGIATVSDPACGAAGMLIAYAECLLEADINPSMHMFGSCIDIDPVAADMAFIQLSLLGIAAEVVTGNTLTMQIRRVRYTPVFYLNDFEKRLADLRRFRAMRDFMRGIQEAA
;
A
#
# COMPACT_ATOMS: atom_id res chain seq x y z
N MET A 1 20.20 14.43 3.42
CA MET A 1 20.15 15.76 4.05
C MET A 1 20.31 16.91 3.05
N GLU A 2 21.32 16.93 2.20
CA GLU A 2 21.52 18.05 1.23
C GLU A 2 20.36 18.19 0.22
N HIS A 3 19.84 17.07 -0.30
CA HIS A 3 18.70 17.06 -1.20
C HIS A 3 17.44 17.67 -0.56
N CYS A 4 17.12 17.29 0.68
CA CYS A 4 15.99 17.84 1.43
C CYS A 4 16.13 19.36 1.62
N ARG A 5 17.33 19.86 1.94
CA ARG A 5 17.58 21.31 2.03
C ARG A 5 17.30 22.03 0.71
N LYS A 6 17.71 21.46 -0.43
CA LYS A 6 17.44 22.02 -1.76
C LYS A 6 15.94 22.05 -2.10
N ILE A 7 15.16 21.11 -1.58
CA ILE A 7 13.69 21.12 -1.72
C ILE A 7 13.09 22.20 -0.83
N CYS A 8 13.44 22.22 0.47
CA CYS A 8 12.90 23.19 1.42
C CYS A 8 13.21 24.64 1.02
N ALA A 9 14.37 24.90 0.40
CA ALA A 9 14.74 26.23 -0.09
C ALA A 9 13.84 26.78 -1.21
N ARG A 10 12.90 25.98 -1.75
CA ARG A 10 11.93 26.40 -2.77
C ARG A 10 10.63 26.96 -2.18
N TYR A 11 10.49 26.94 -0.86
CA TYR A 11 9.26 27.26 -0.15
C TYR A 11 9.51 28.34 0.89
N GLU A 12 8.50 29.17 1.14
CA GLU A 12 8.55 30.14 2.23
C GLU A 12 8.46 29.43 3.58
N ALA A 13 8.94 30.09 4.64
CA ALA A 13 8.87 29.53 5.99
C ALA A 13 7.42 29.19 6.40
N THR A 14 6.45 29.99 5.94
CA THR A 14 5.01 29.76 6.16
C THR A 14 4.50 28.52 5.44
N ASP A 15 4.97 28.26 4.21
CA ASP A 15 4.58 27.05 3.47
C ASP A 15 5.07 25.79 4.19
N ILE A 16 6.30 25.83 4.68
CA ILE A 16 6.87 24.71 5.46
C ILE A 16 6.08 24.48 6.75
N ALA A 17 5.71 25.55 7.46
CA ALA A 17 4.87 25.44 8.66
C ALA A 17 3.50 24.83 8.34
N ASN A 18 2.85 25.26 7.26
CA ASN A 18 1.58 24.71 6.81
C ASN A 18 1.71 23.23 6.42
N MET A 19 2.81 22.82 5.76
CA MET A 19 3.06 21.41 5.44
C MET A 19 3.23 20.54 6.69
N GLN A 20 3.89 21.06 7.73
CA GLN A 20 4.01 20.37 9.02
C GLN A 20 2.64 20.21 9.69
N GLU A 21 1.84 21.26 9.69
CA GLU A 21 0.47 21.22 10.23
C GLU A 21 -0.39 20.21 9.48
N MET A 22 -0.39 20.23 8.14
CA MET A 22 -1.10 19.26 7.32
C MET A 22 -0.66 17.82 7.59
N PHE A 23 0.64 17.58 7.80
CA PHE A 23 1.14 16.26 8.17
C PHE A 23 0.60 15.81 9.54
N CYS A 24 0.60 16.69 10.55
CA CYS A 24 0.02 16.41 11.86
C CYS A 24 -1.48 16.10 11.76
N LEU A 25 -2.24 16.89 10.99
CA LEU A 25 -3.68 16.66 10.78
C LEU A 25 -3.96 15.31 10.13
N MET A 26 -3.15 14.92 9.13
CA MET A 26 -3.25 13.60 8.50
C MET A 26 -3.00 12.48 9.52
N VAL A 27 -1.97 12.61 10.38
CA VAL A 27 -1.71 11.61 11.43
C VAL A 27 -2.93 11.50 12.36
N CYS A 28 -3.45 12.62 12.85
CA CYS A 28 -4.64 12.63 13.70
C CYS A 28 -5.87 12.01 12.99
N ALA A 29 -6.05 12.27 11.70
CA ALA A 29 -7.16 11.72 10.93
C ALA A 29 -7.05 10.20 10.76
N LEU A 30 -5.84 9.68 10.47
CA LEU A 30 -5.59 8.25 10.33
C LEU A 30 -5.66 7.50 11.68
N GLU A 31 -5.27 8.15 12.78
CA GLU A 31 -5.47 7.61 14.13
C GLU A 31 -6.96 7.54 14.50
N ALA A 32 -7.73 8.57 14.16
CA ALA A 32 -9.16 8.61 14.43
C ALA A 32 -9.95 7.59 13.58
N LYS A 33 -9.51 7.35 12.35
CA LYS A 33 -10.14 6.40 11.43
C LYS A 33 -9.15 5.80 10.44
N PHE A 34 -9.12 4.47 10.40
CA PHE A 34 -8.39 3.72 9.39
C PHE A 34 -9.13 3.81 8.04
N HIS A 35 -8.64 4.61 7.09
CA HIS A 35 -9.24 4.77 5.76
C HIS A 35 -8.28 5.42 4.75
N ASP A 36 -8.69 5.47 3.47
CA ASP A 36 -8.01 6.24 2.43
C ASP A 36 -8.28 7.75 2.59
N PHE A 37 -7.52 8.38 3.48
CA PHE A 37 -7.64 9.80 3.79
C PHE A 37 -7.15 10.70 2.65
N LEU A 38 -5.93 10.47 2.16
CA LEU A 38 -5.36 11.29 1.10
C LEU A 38 -6.12 11.10 -0.22
N GLY A 39 -6.57 9.89 -0.54
CA GLY A 39 -7.43 9.65 -1.69
C GLY A 39 -8.75 10.40 -1.59
N ALA A 40 -9.39 10.43 -0.41
CA ALA A 40 -10.62 11.19 -0.20
C ALA A 40 -10.40 12.70 -0.38
N ILE A 41 -9.37 13.29 0.24
CA ILE A 41 -9.05 14.72 0.10
C ILE A 41 -8.71 15.07 -1.36
N PHE A 42 -7.94 14.22 -2.04
CA PHE A 42 -7.55 14.42 -3.42
C PHE A 42 -8.75 14.46 -4.37
N MET A 43 -9.74 13.61 -4.13
CA MET A 43 -11.00 13.61 -4.88
C MET A 43 -11.90 14.80 -4.52
N GLU A 44 -12.05 15.12 -3.23
CA GLU A 44 -12.89 16.22 -2.75
C GLU A 44 -12.42 17.58 -3.26
N LEU A 45 -11.10 17.78 -3.34
CA LEU A 45 -10.47 19.01 -3.84
C LEU A 45 -10.26 19.00 -5.37
N GLU A 46 -10.72 17.95 -6.07
CA GLU A 46 -10.58 17.78 -7.53
C GLU A 46 -9.13 17.95 -8.02
N LEU A 47 -8.16 17.44 -7.25
CA LEU A 47 -6.72 17.58 -7.55
C LEU A 47 -6.21 16.62 -8.63
N GLY A 48 -7.10 15.74 -9.12
CA GLY A 48 -6.79 14.76 -10.14
C GLY A 48 -6.54 15.35 -11.53
N ASP A 49 -5.80 14.60 -12.34
CA ASP A 49 -5.63 14.91 -13.76
C ASP A 49 -6.94 14.61 -14.50
N ASN A 50 -7.86 15.59 -14.49
CA ASN A 50 -9.16 15.53 -15.18
C ASN A 50 -9.02 15.19 -16.67
N PHE A 51 -7.91 15.60 -17.29
CA PHE A 51 -7.63 15.33 -18.70
C PHE A 51 -7.27 13.85 -18.95
N ARG A 52 -6.74 13.16 -17.94
CA ARG A 52 -6.51 11.71 -17.94
C ARG A 52 -7.65 10.90 -17.33
N GLY A 53 -8.71 11.55 -16.86
CA GLY A 53 -9.84 10.88 -16.19
C GLY A 53 -9.42 10.16 -14.91
N GLN A 54 -8.50 10.75 -14.14
CA GLN A 54 -8.06 10.17 -12.87
C GLN A 54 -9.17 10.29 -11.82
N TYR A 55 -9.86 9.18 -11.55
CA TYR A 55 -10.84 9.07 -10.47
C TYR A 55 -10.46 7.90 -9.57
N PHE A 56 -10.38 8.14 -8.27
CA PHE A 56 -10.17 7.07 -7.30
C PHE A 56 -11.47 6.33 -7.02
N THR A 57 -11.36 5.02 -6.82
CA THR A 57 -12.49 4.18 -6.45
C THR A 57 -13.06 4.65 -5.11
N PRO A 58 -14.38 4.91 -5.00
CA PRO A 58 -14.97 5.28 -3.72
C PRO A 58 -14.67 4.27 -2.63
N TYR A 59 -14.28 4.74 -1.43
CA TYR A 59 -13.79 3.87 -0.36
C TYR A 59 -14.82 2.78 0.03
N SER A 60 -16.12 3.07 -0.03
CA SER A 60 -17.18 2.09 0.24
C SER A 60 -17.14 0.88 -0.72
N VAL A 61 -16.79 1.09 -1.99
CA VAL A 61 -16.64 0.02 -2.99
C VAL A 61 -15.38 -0.78 -2.70
N GLN A 62 -14.28 -0.12 -2.32
CA GLN A 62 -13.05 -0.80 -1.90
C GLN A 62 -13.31 -1.68 -0.65
N CYS A 63 -13.99 -1.17 0.38
CA CYS A 63 -14.37 -1.97 1.55
C CYS A 63 -15.25 -3.16 1.18
N LEU A 64 -16.24 -2.97 0.30
CA LEU A 64 -17.09 -4.07 -0.19
C LEU A 64 -16.23 -5.18 -0.83
N MET A 65 -15.35 -4.81 -1.76
CA MET A 65 -14.45 -5.74 -2.44
C MET A 65 -13.51 -6.46 -1.47
N ALA A 66 -12.91 -5.73 -0.52
CA ALA A 66 -12.04 -6.30 0.50
C ALA A 66 -12.78 -7.36 1.34
N ARG A 67 -13.97 -7.03 1.85
CA ARG A 67 -14.79 -7.94 2.69
C ARG A 67 -15.13 -9.23 1.99
N MET A 68 -15.42 -9.18 0.68
CA MET A 68 -15.73 -10.39 -0.11
C MET A 68 -14.53 -11.36 -0.19
N LEU A 69 -13.30 -10.84 -0.11
CA LEU A 69 -12.08 -11.60 -0.30
C LEU A 69 -11.41 -12.01 1.02
N ILE A 70 -11.82 -11.43 2.16
CA ILE A 70 -11.27 -11.74 3.48
C ILE A 70 -11.24 -13.24 3.81
N PRO A 71 -12.28 -14.06 3.56
CA PRO A 71 -12.21 -15.48 3.89
C PRO A 71 -11.00 -16.18 3.25
N GLY A 72 -10.73 -15.92 1.96
CA GLY A 72 -9.57 -16.47 1.26
C GLY A 72 -8.23 -15.90 1.75
N VAL A 73 -8.21 -14.63 2.16
CA VAL A 73 -7.04 -14.00 2.78
C VAL A 73 -6.73 -14.66 4.14
N ARG A 74 -7.74 -14.90 4.98
CA ARG A 74 -7.57 -15.60 6.27
C ARG A 74 -6.98 -16.99 6.10
N ASP A 75 -7.50 -17.77 5.15
CA ASP A 75 -6.99 -19.12 4.88
C ASP A 75 -5.56 -19.09 4.34
N THR A 76 -5.22 -18.07 3.53
CA THR A 76 -3.86 -17.85 3.07
C THR A 76 -2.92 -17.53 4.22
N ILE A 77 -3.30 -16.63 5.12
CA ILE A 77 -2.51 -16.30 6.32
C ILE A 77 -2.34 -17.53 7.22
N ARG A 78 -3.38 -18.33 7.42
CA ARG A 78 -3.29 -19.57 8.22
C ARG A 78 -2.29 -20.56 7.63
N ARG A 79 -2.27 -20.71 6.30
CA ARG A 79 -1.41 -21.68 5.59
C ARG A 79 0.02 -21.19 5.40
N GLU A 80 0.19 -19.89 5.13
CA GLU A 80 1.43 -19.33 4.59
C GLU A 80 2.01 -18.22 5.48
N GLY A 81 1.33 -17.85 6.56
CA GLY A 81 1.72 -16.81 7.51
C GLY A 81 1.55 -15.38 7.00
N ILE A 82 1.49 -15.17 5.68
CA ILE A 82 1.43 -13.85 5.03
C ILE A 82 0.48 -13.90 3.85
N ALA A 83 -0.40 -12.90 3.75
CA ALA A 83 -1.13 -12.58 2.53
C ALA A 83 -0.38 -11.51 1.74
N THR A 84 -0.12 -11.78 0.46
CA THR A 84 0.42 -10.81 -0.49
C THR A 84 -0.71 -10.23 -1.32
N VAL A 85 -0.93 -8.91 -1.24
CA VAL A 85 -1.98 -8.20 -1.98
C VAL A 85 -1.30 -7.29 -2.99
N SER A 86 -1.70 -7.37 -4.25
CA SER A 86 -1.14 -6.58 -5.35
C SER A 86 -2.20 -5.67 -5.93
N ASP A 87 -1.86 -4.40 -6.11
CA ASP A 87 -2.66 -3.41 -6.81
C ASP A 87 -1.80 -2.72 -7.90
N PRO A 88 -1.99 -3.07 -9.18
CA PRO A 88 -1.18 -2.60 -10.30
C PRO A 88 -1.54 -1.20 -10.81
N ALA A 89 -2.56 -0.56 -10.25
CA ALA A 89 -2.97 0.81 -10.57
C ALA A 89 -3.51 1.46 -9.29
N CYS A 90 -2.65 1.53 -8.27
CA CYS A 90 -3.09 1.59 -6.89
C CYS A 90 -3.72 2.93 -6.45
N GLY A 91 -3.56 4.00 -7.22
CA GLY A 91 -3.90 5.34 -6.78
C GLY A 91 -3.19 5.66 -5.45
N ALA A 92 -3.96 6.19 -4.49
CA ALA A 92 -3.52 6.44 -3.13
C ALA A 92 -3.47 5.17 -2.23
N ALA A 93 -3.55 3.97 -2.83
CA ALA A 93 -3.58 2.65 -2.19
C ALA A 93 -4.84 2.35 -1.34
N GLY A 94 -5.96 3.01 -1.61
CA GLY A 94 -7.21 2.79 -0.87
C GLY A 94 -7.68 1.33 -0.83
N MET A 95 -7.42 0.55 -1.87
CA MET A 95 -7.73 -0.88 -1.87
C MET A 95 -6.92 -1.66 -0.82
N LEU A 96 -5.61 -1.43 -0.73
CA LEU A 96 -4.77 -2.07 0.30
C LEU A 96 -5.17 -1.63 1.71
N ILE A 97 -5.50 -0.36 1.88
CA ILE A 97 -5.99 0.17 3.16
C ILE A 97 -7.29 -0.53 3.55
N ALA A 98 -8.25 -0.70 2.64
CA ALA A 98 -9.48 -1.43 2.92
C ALA A 98 -9.26 -2.91 3.27
N TYR A 99 -8.28 -3.59 2.65
CA TYR A 99 -7.88 -4.95 3.07
C TYR A 99 -7.32 -4.97 4.49
N ALA A 100 -6.44 -4.03 4.84
CA ALA A 100 -5.87 -3.94 6.17
C ALA A 100 -6.94 -3.62 7.23
N GLU A 101 -7.88 -2.71 6.93
CA GLU A 101 -9.04 -2.42 7.78
C GLU A 101 -9.86 -3.70 8.04
N CYS A 102 -10.19 -4.44 6.98
CA CYS A 102 -10.96 -5.67 7.10
C CYS A 102 -10.20 -6.80 7.82
N LEU A 103 -8.86 -6.80 7.78
CA LEU A 103 -8.03 -7.70 8.59
C LEU A 103 -8.05 -7.31 10.07
N LEU A 104 -8.02 -6.02 10.39
CA LEU A 104 -8.15 -5.53 11.76
C LEU A 104 -9.51 -5.89 12.37
N GLU A 105 -10.60 -5.69 11.62
CA GLU A 105 -11.94 -6.13 12.02
C GLU A 105 -12.04 -7.65 12.19
N ALA A 106 -11.18 -8.38 11.49
CA ALA A 106 -11.03 -9.82 11.59
C ALA A 106 -10.15 -10.30 12.76
N ASP A 107 -9.67 -9.38 13.60
CA ASP A 107 -8.70 -9.61 14.68
C ASP A 107 -7.36 -10.18 14.17
N ILE A 108 -6.94 -9.75 12.98
CA ILE A 108 -5.67 -10.14 12.35
C ILE A 108 -4.82 -8.90 12.16
N ASN A 109 -3.62 -8.91 12.72
CA ASN A 109 -2.67 -7.81 12.61
C ASN A 109 -2.10 -7.70 11.17
N PRO A 110 -2.46 -6.67 10.38
CA PRO A 110 -1.96 -6.51 9.02
C PRO A 110 -0.46 -6.19 8.98
N SER A 111 0.09 -5.47 9.97
CA SER A 111 1.52 -5.16 10.06
C SER A 111 2.39 -6.43 10.10
N MET A 112 1.85 -7.51 10.65
CA MET A 112 2.53 -8.81 10.69
C MET A 112 2.16 -9.70 9.52
N HIS A 113 0.91 -9.72 9.07
CA HIS A 113 0.40 -10.78 8.19
C HIS A 113 0.08 -10.33 6.75
N MET A 114 0.24 -9.05 6.42
CA MET A 114 -0.04 -8.55 5.08
C MET A 114 1.18 -7.86 4.46
N PHE A 115 1.42 -8.16 3.19
CA PHE A 115 2.37 -7.42 2.34
C PHE A 115 1.65 -6.83 1.13
N GLY A 116 1.82 -5.53 0.91
CA GLY A 116 1.29 -4.79 -0.23
C GLY A 116 2.29 -4.63 -1.36
N SER A 117 1.86 -4.83 -2.60
CA SER A 117 2.60 -4.50 -3.82
C SER A 117 1.79 -3.48 -4.61
N CYS A 118 2.22 -2.23 -4.61
CA CYS A 118 1.54 -1.12 -5.25
C CYS A 118 2.33 -0.60 -6.45
N ILE A 119 1.66 -0.42 -7.59
CA ILE A 119 2.23 0.27 -8.74
C ILE A 119 1.24 1.36 -9.19
N ASP A 120 1.75 2.57 -9.40
CA ASP A 120 0.99 3.62 -10.10
C ASP A 120 1.87 4.39 -11.08
N ILE A 121 1.27 4.83 -12.18
CA ILE A 121 1.95 5.63 -13.21
C ILE A 121 2.12 7.08 -12.77
N ASP A 122 1.24 7.57 -11.90
CA ASP A 122 1.28 8.91 -11.34
C ASP A 122 2.19 8.96 -10.10
N PRO A 123 3.29 9.75 -10.12
CA PRO A 123 4.14 9.93 -8.96
C PRO A 123 3.41 10.50 -7.73
N VAL A 124 2.40 11.37 -7.89
CA VAL A 124 1.66 11.96 -6.76
C VAL A 124 0.82 10.89 -6.08
N ALA A 125 0.07 10.09 -6.85
CA ALA A 125 -0.69 8.95 -6.34
C ALA A 125 0.21 7.95 -5.58
N ALA A 126 1.36 7.58 -6.18
CA ALA A 126 2.33 6.70 -5.53
C ALA A 126 2.95 7.31 -4.26
N ASP A 127 3.16 8.63 -4.22
CA ASP A 127 3.63 9.33 -3.01
C ASP A 127 2.57 9.27 -1.89
N MET A 128 1.29 9.50 -2.22
CA MET A 128 0.18 9.37 -1.27
C MET A 128 0.08 7.94 -0.72
N ALA A 129 0.11 6.93 -1.59
CA ALA A 129 0.13 5.53 -1.20
C ALA A 129 1.27 5.23 -0.21
N PHE A 130 2.50 5.66 -0.53
CA PHE A 130 3.65 5.44 0.33
C PHE A 130 3.48 6.05 1.73
N ILE A 131 2.97 7.29 1.81
CA ILE A 131 2.78 7.98 3.08
C ILE A 131 1.72 7.27 3.93
N GLN A 132 0.54 6.99 3.36
CA GLN A 132 -0.56 6.37 4.12
C GLN A 132 -0.20 4.97 4.60
N LEU A 133 0.36 4.12 3.73
CA LEU A 133 0.76 2.77 4.11
C LEU A 133 1.85 2.78 5.19
N SER A 134 2.74 3.78 5.17
CA SER A 134 3.76 3.95 6.21
C SER A 134 3.16 4.32 7.57
N LEU A 135 2.21 5.26 7.59
CA LEU A 135 1.56 5.71 8.82
C LEU A 135 0.59 4.67 9.40
N LEU A 136 -0.11 3.94 8.54
CA LEU A 136 -1.03 2.86 8.92
C LEU A 136 -0.32 1.56 9.31
N GLY A 137 1.02 1.54 9.26
CA GLY A 137 1.81 0.39 9.67
C GLY A 137 1.68 -0.82 8.74
N ILE A 138 1.49 -0.60 7.44
CA ILE A 138 1.36 -1.68 6.44
C ILE A 138 2.72 -1.90 5.76
N ALA A 139 3.22 -3.13 5.76
CA ALA A 139 4.41 -3.49 4.98
C ALA A 139 4.07 -3.48 3.48
N ALA A 140 4.75 -2.64 2.71
CA ALA A 140 4.49 -2.54 1.28
C ALA A 140 5.71 -2.11 0.46
N GLU A 141 5.70 -2.52 -0.80
CA GLU A 141 6.47 -1.93 -1.89
C GLU A 141 5.55 -0.99 -2.68
N VAL A 142 5.98 0.26 -2.88
CA VAL A 142 5.27 1.26 -3.66
C VAL A 142 6.15 1.71 -4.81
N VAL A 143 5.69 1.42 -6.03
CA VAL A 143 6.39 1.64 -7.28
C VAL A 143 5.72 2.77 -8.05
N THR A 144 6.51 3.75 -8.46
CA THR A 144 6.09 4.69 -9.52
C THR A 144 6.56 4.11 -10.85
N GLY A 145 5.63 3.74 -11.72
CA GLY A 145 5.95 3.07 -12.98
C GLY A 145 4.72 2.70 -13.79
N ASN A 146 4.94 2.21 -15.01
CA ASN A 146 3.86 1.73 -15.86
C ASN A 146 3.78 0.20 -15.75
N THR A 147 2.67 -0.32 -15.22
CA THR A 147 2.48 -1.76 -15.02
C THR A 147 2.38 -2.55 -16.32
N LEU A 148 1.89 -1.94 -17.40
CA LEU A 148 1.78 -2.62 -18.70
C LEU A 148 3.13 -2.80 -19.38
N THR A 149 4.01 -1.80 -19.28
CA THR A 149 5.35 -1.84 -19.91
C THR A 149 6.46 -2.29 -18.95
N MET A 150 6.14 -2.40 -17.65
CA MET A 150 7.09 -2.62 -16.57
C MET A 150 8.24 -1.59 -16.51
N GLN A 151 8.03 -0.39 -17.07
CA GLN A 151 8.96 0.72 -16.94
C GLN A 151 8.85 1.34 -15.54
N ILE A 152 9.79 0.94 -14.68
CA ILE A 152 9.87 1.40 -13.30
C ILE A 152 10.72 2.67 -13.21
N ARG A 153 10.18 3.71 -12.56
CA ARG A 153 10.89 4.98 -12.31
C ARG A 153 11.41 5.08 -10.89
N ARG A 154 10.67 4.56 -9.91
CA ARG A 154 11.02 4.63 -8.48
C ARG A 154 10.40 3.47 -7.72
N VAL A 155 11.13 2.93 -6.75
CA VAL A 155 10.65 1.92 -5.80
C VAL A 155 10.89 2.44 -4.39
N ARG A 156 9.91 2.26 -3.50
CA ARG A 156 10.02 2.57 -2.07
C ARG A 156 9.39 1.46 -1.24
N TYR A 157 10.01 1.14 -0.10
CA TYR A 157 9.45 0.22 0.87
C TYR A 157 9.05 0.98 2.14
N THR A 158 7.88 0.68 2.69
CA THR A 158 7.39 1.32 3.92
C THR A 158 8.23 0.89 5.13
N PRO A 159 8.25 1.65 6.24
CA PRO A 159 9.04 1.30 7.42
C PRO A 159 8.76 -0.10 7.96
N VAL A 160 7.49 -0.54 7.96
CA VAL A 160 7.07 -1.85 8.47
C VAL A 160 7.64 -3.01 7.64
N PHE A 161 7.94 -2.79 6.37
CA PHE A 161 8.67 -3.78 5.55
C PHE A 161 10.00 -4.17 6.21
N TYR A 162 10.75 -3.18 6.70
CA TYR A 162 12.04 -3.40 7.35
C TYR A 162 11.88 -3.86 8.81
N LEU A 163 10.98 -3.24 9.57
CA LEU A 163 10.79 -3.56 11.00
C LEU A 163 10.39 -5.02 11.24
N ASN A 164 9.63 -5.60 10.30
CA ASN A 164 9.13 -6.97 10.41
C ASN A 164 9.81 -7.94 9.43
N ASP A 165 10.99 -7.57 8.90
CA ASP A 165 11.83 -8.40 8.02
C ASP A 165 11.08 -9.04 6.84
N PHE A 166 10.22 -8.25 6.17
CA PHE A 166 9.40 -8.75 5.07
C PHE A 166 10.23 -9.21 3.89
N GLU A 167 11.44 -8.68 3.69
CA GLU A 167 12.36 -9.16 2.65
C GLU A 167 12.63 -10.67 2.81
N LYS A 168 13.12 -11.07 3.99
CA LYS A 168 13.39 -12.48 4.29
C LYS A 168 12.11 -13.31 4.27
N ARG A 169 11.04 -12.82 4.90
CA ARG A 169 9.77 -13.56 5.00
C ARG A 169 9.16 -13.83 3.63
N LEU A 170 9.21 -12.88 2.71
CA LEU A 170 8.74 -13.07 1.33
C LEU A 170 9.66 -14.00 0.52
N ALA A 171 10.97 -13.99 0.77
CA ALA A 171 11.90 -14.93 0.15
C ALA A 171 11.65 -16.37 0.62
N ASP A 172 11.44 -16.57 1.92
CA ASP A 172 11.13 -17.87 2.51
C ASP A 172 9.77 -18.38 2.03
N LEU A 173 8.75 -17.51 1.94
CA LEU A 173 7.45 -17.85 1.36
C LEU A 173 7.57 -18.29 -0.11
N ARG A 174 8.37 -17.60 -0.93
CA ARG A 174 8.63 -17.98 -2.32
C ARG A 174 9.26 -19.38 -2.42
N ARG A 175 10.25 -19.67 -1.58
CA ARG A 175 10.90 -21.00 -1.50
C ARG A 175 9.89 -22.08 -1.09
N PHE A 176 9.07 -21.79 -0.08
CA PHE A 176 8.03 -22.72 0.39
C PHE A 176 7.01 -23.03 -0.71
N ARG A 177 6.50 -22.01 -1.40
CA ARG A 177 5.57 -22.19 -2.53
C ARG A 177 6.20 -23.03 -3.66
N ALA A 178 7.43 -22.72 -4.06
CA ALA A 178 8.15 -23.47 -5.09
C ALA A 178 8.35 -24.95 -4.72
N MET A 179 8.72 -25.24 -3.46
CA MET A 179 8.87 -26.62 -2.97
C MET A 179 7.53 -27.37 -2.98
N ARG A 180 6.46 -26.72 -2.49
CA ARG A 180 5.10 -27.31 -2.48
C ARG A 180 4.63 -27.65 -3.89
N ASP A 181 4.86 -26.76 -4.85
CA ASP A 181 4.43 -26.95 -6.23
C ASP A 181 5.26 -28.07 -6.90
N PHE A 182 6.56 -28.17 -6.60
CA PHE A 182 7.40 -29.29 -7.03
C PHE A 182 6.91 -30.65 -6.48
N MET A 183 6.58 -30.72 -5.19
CA MET A 183 6.07 -31.96 -4.57
C MET A 183 4.73 -32.40 -5.16
N ARG A 184 3.84 -31.45 -5.48
CA ARG A 184 2.58 -31.74 -6.16
C ARG A 184 2.80 -32.32 -7.55
N GLY A 185 3.73 -31.74 -8.33
CA GLY A 185 4.07 -32.25 -9.65
C GLY A 185 4.63 -33.68 -9.64
N ILE A 186 5.35 -34.07 -8.58
CA ILE A 186 5.81 -35.47 -8.42
C ILE A 186 4.63 -36.42 -8.18
N GLN A 187 3.65 -36.02 -7.36
CA GLN A 187 2.47 -36.83 -7.06
C GLN A 187 1.54 -37.00 -8.28
N GLU A 188 1.46 -35.99 -9.15
CA GLU A 188 0.66 -36.07 -10.38
C GLU A 188 1.33 -36.91 -11.48
N ALA A 189 2.65 -37.07 -11.43
CA ALA A 189 3.43 -37.86 -12.39
C ALA A 189 3.62 -39.33 -12.00
N ALA A 190 3.22 -39.72 -10.78
CA ALA A 190 3.32 -41.08 -10.22
C ALA A 190 1.97 -41.80 -10.27
#